data_AF-A0A7X1LB82-F1
#
_entry.id   AF-A0A7X1LB82-F1
#
_cell.length_a   1.000
_cell.length_b   1.000
_cell.length_c   1.000
_cell.angle_alpha   90.00
_cell.angle_beta   90.00
_cell.angle_gamma   90.00
#
_symmetry.space_group_name_H-M   'P 1'
#
loop_
_entity.id
_entity.type
_entity.pdbx_description
1 polymer ?
#
loop_
_entity_poly.entity_id
_entity_poly.type
_entity_poly.pdbx_seq_one_letter_code
_entity_poly.pdbx_strand_id
1 'polypeptide(L)' 'MKDVNDWTTLLKQLSKIRSCKLDLRQLNLTNADLRRANLKSADLREVNLAGADLEKADLRGADLRGANFEKANLKGALID' A
#
# COMPACT_ATOMS: atom_id res chain seq x y z
N MET A 1 6.09 -23.89 -10.17
CA MET A 1 5.01 -23.90 -9.17
C MET A 1 5.25 -22.68 -8.30
N LYS A 2 4.49 -21.59 -8.49
CA LYS A 2 4.64 -20.37 -7.68
C LYS A 2 3.77 -20.57 -6.44
N ASP A 3 4.37 -20.48 -5.26
CA ASP A 3 3.65 -20.57 -4.00
C ASP A 3 2.43 -19.66 -4.02
N VAL A 4 1.31 -20.16 -3.48
CA VAL A 4 0.07 -19.41 -3.27
C VAL A 4 0.29 -18.15 -2.39
N ASN A 5 1.48 -18.03 -1.78
CA ASN A 5 1.89 -16.92 -0.93
C ASN A 5 3.08 -16.09 -1.45
N ASP A 6 3.45 -16.18 -2.73
CA ASP A 6 4.41 -15.23 -3.31
C ASP A 6 3.75 -13.87 -3.61
N TRP A 7 3.33 -13.22 -2.52
CA TRP A 7 2.78 -11.87 -2.49
C TRP A 7 3.82 -10.83 -2.90
N THR A 8 5.12 -11.13 -2.79
CA THR A 8 6.19 -10.20 -3.15
C THR A 8 6.25 -9.95 -4.66
N THR A 9 5.99 -10.99 -5.46
CA THR A 9 5.93 -10.88 -6.92
C THR A 9 4.65 -10.16 -7.37
N LEU A 10 3.52 -10.39 -6.69
CA LEU A 10 2.28 -9.67 -6.93
C LEU A 10 2.39 -8.19 -6.55
N LEU A 11 2.98 -7.85 -5.41
CA LEU A 11 3.19 -6.46 -4.98
C LEU A 11 4.07 -5.66 -5.95
N LYS A 12 5.13 -6.29 -6.49
CA LYS A 12 5.97 -5.69 -7.54
C LYS A 12 5.23 -5.46 -8.86
N GLN A 13 4.15 -6.20 -9.14
CA GLN A 13 3.27 -5.97 -10.29
C GLN A 13 2.21 -4.92 -9.98
N LEU A 14 1.69 -4.87 -8.75
CA LEU A 14 0.73 -3.86 -8.28
C LEU A 14 1.32 -2.45 -8.28
N SER A 15 2.62 -2.29 -7.95
CA SER A 15 3.30 -0.98 -8.05
C SER A 15 3.37 -0.42 -9.49
N LYS A 16 3.11 -1.27 -10.50
CA LYS A 16 2.97 -0.87 -11.91
C LYS A 16 1.52 -0.64 -12.35
N ILE A 17 0.53 -1.08 -11.58
CA ILE A 17 -0.88 -0.95 -11.96
C ILE A 17 -1.36 0.44 -11.53
N ARG A 18 -1.50 1.32 -12.52
CA ARG A 18 -1.81 2.75 -12.32
C ARG A 18 -3.28 3.08 -12.10
N SER A 19 -4.24 2.18 -12.32
CA SER A 19 -5.66 2.53 -12.20
C SER A 19 -6.57 1.32 -12.35
N CYS A 20 -6.54 0.40 -11.40
CA CYS A 20 -7.67 -0.51 -11.22
C CYS A 20 -8.12 -0.32 -9.79
N LYS A 21 -9.41 -0.09 -9.59
CA LYS A 21 -10.09 0.07 -8.29
C LYS A 21 -9.90 -1.22 -7.49
N LEU A 22 -8.72 -1.40 -6.93
CA LEU A 22 -8.32 -2.60 -6.21
C LEU A 22 -8.68 -2.39 -4.76
N ASP A 23 -9.50 -3.29 -4.24
CA ASP A 23 -9.85 -3.30 -2.83
C ASP A 23 -8.66 -3.84 -2.02
N LEU A 24 -7.90 -2.92 -1.43
CA LEU A 24 -6.70 -3.25 -0.66
C LEU A 24 -7.04 -3.73 0.76
N ARG A 25 -8.30 -3.60 1.20
CA ARG A 25 -8.76 -3.89 2.58
C ARG A 25 -8.52 -5.34 3.02
N GLN A 26 -8.38 -6.26 2.07
CA GLN A 26 -8.09 -7.68 2.36
C GLN A 26 -6.61 -8.05 2.17
N LEU A 27 -5.76 -7.12 1.72
CA LEU A 27 -4.34 -7.40 1.51
C LEU A 27 -3.56 -7.14 2.80
N ASN A 28 -2.78 -8.14 3.22
CA ASN A 28 -1.74 -7.93 4.22
C ASN A 28 -0.53 -7.28 3.53
N LEU A 29 -0.34 -5.98 3.75
CA LEU A 29 0.76 -5.19 3.18
C LEU A 29 1.90 -4.97 4.18
N THR A 30 2.01 -5.84 5.20
CA THR A 30 3.09 -5.77 6.18
C THR A 30 4.45 -5.85 5.46
N ASN A 31 5.35 -4.91 5.75
CA ASN A 31 6.68 -4.77 5.12
C ASN A 31 6.66 -4.60 3.59
N ALA A 32 5.55 -4.19 2.99
CA ALA A 32 5.47 -3.97 1.55
C ALA A 32 6.33 -2.78 1.09
N ASP A 33 7.00 -2.92 -0.06
CA ASP A 33 7.68 -1.80 -0.73
C ASP A 33 6.68 -1.05 -1.62
N LEU A 34 6.21 0.09 -1.12
CA LEU A 34 5.23 0.99 -1.76
C LEU A 34 5.85 2.37 -2.04
N ARG A 35 7.18 2.45 -2.13
CA ARG A 35 7.87 3.72 -2.37
C ARG A 35 7.41 4.32 -3.70
N ARG A 36 7.05 5.61 -3.67
CA ARG A 36 6.54 6.38 -4.82
C ARG A 36 5.27 5.79 -5.44
N ALA A 37 4.53 4.94 -4.73
CA ALA A 37 3.26 4.42 -5.19
C ALA A 37 2.23 5.56 -5.33
N ASN A 38 1.38 5.49 -6.35
CA ASN A 38 0.22 6.36 -6.46
C ASN A 38 -0.99 5.65 -5.82
N LEU A 39 -1.32 6.06 -4.61
CA LEU A 39 -2.44 5.57 -3.80
C LEU A 39 -3.50 6.67 -3.61
N LYS A 40 -3.51 7.68 -4.50
CA LYS A 40 -4.46 8.79 -4.45
C LYS A 40 -5.89 8.25 -4.48
N SER A 41 -6.72 8.68 -3.53
CA SER A 41 -8.11 8.24 -3.38
C SER A 41 -8.31 6.73 -3.20
N ALA A 42 -7.27 6.00 -2.77
CA ALA A 42 -7.39 4.57 -2.46
C ALA A 42 -8.22 4.35 -1.18
N ASP A 43 -9.01 3.27 -1.16
CA ASP A 43 -9.66 2.78 0.05
C ASP A 43 -8.67 1.87 0.80
N LEU A 44 -8.04 2.42 1.84
CA LEU A 44 -7.05 1.74 2.67
C LEU A 44 -7.60 1.46 4.08
N ARG A 45 -8.93 1.48 4.26
CA ARG A 45 -9.55 1.24 5.55
C ARG A 45 -9.20 -0.13 6.09
N GLU A 46 -8.84 -0.20 7.36
CA GLU A 46 -8.50 -1.46 8.07
C GLU A 46 -7.31 -2.24 7.47
N VAL A 47 -6.57 -1.67 6.51
CA VAL A 47 -5.41 -2.33 5.90
C VAL A 47 -4.24 -2.39 6.89
N ASN A 48 -3.58 -3.54 6.97
CA ASN A 48 -2.33 -3.66 7.71
C ASN A 48 -1.12 -3.29 6.83
N LEU A 49 -0.59 -2.08 7.05
CA LEU A 49 0.61 -1.50 6.42
C LEU A 49 1.80 -1.48 7.39
N ALA A 50 1.80 -2.31 8.45
CA ALA A 50 2.87 -2.32 9.44
C ALA A 50 4.23 -2.60 8.77
N GLY A 51 5.22 -1.74 9.03
CA GLY A 51 6.56 -1.84 8.45
C GLY A 51 6.63 -1.55 6.93
N ALA A 52 5.53 -1.15 6.28
CA ALA A 52 5.54 -0.84 4.85
C ALA A 52 6.40 0.40 4.55
N ASP A 53 7.11 0.38 3.42
CA ASP A 53 7.88 1.52 2.94
C ASP A 53 7.05 2.35 1.96
N LEU A 54 6.51 3.47 2.42
CA LEU A 54 5.67 4.42 1.69
C LEU A 54 6.45 5.70 1.33
N GLU A 55 7.79 5.66 1.29
CA GLU A 55 8.60 6.84 0.98
C GLU A 55 8.13 7.49 -0.33
N LYS A 56 7.76 8.77 -0.28
CA LYS A 56 7.26 9.55 -1.44
C LYS A 56 5.99 9.00 -2.11
N ALA A 57 5.21 8.16 -1.43
CA ALA A 57 3.91 7.71 -1.94
C ALA A 57 2.89 8.86 -1.98
N ASP A 58 1.97 8.86 -2.95
CA ASP A 58 0.86 9.79 -3.04
C ASP A 58 -0.39 9.16 -2.40
N LEU A 59 -0.77 9.61 -1.21
CA LEU A 59 -1.92 9.14 -0.43
C LEU A 59 -3.04 10.19 -0.37
N ARG A 60 -2.99 11.25 -1.19
CA ARG A 60 -3.97 12.35 -1.12
C ARG A 60 -5.40 11.83 -1.34
N GLY A 61 -6.30 12.18 -0.43
CA GLY A 61 -7.68 11.73 -0.43
C GLY A 61 -7.89 10.22 -0.23
N ALA A 62 -6.85 9.46 0.15
CA ALA A 62 -7.00 8.06 0.53
C ALA A 62 -7.78 7.94 1.84
N ASP A 63 -8.63 6.91 1.95
CA ASP A 63 -9.37 6.62 3.17
C ASP A 63 -8.53 5.70 4.07
N LEU A 64 -7.90 6.29 5.09
CA LEU A 64 -6.97 5.61 5.99
C LEU A 64 -7.63 5.14 7.31
N ARG A 65 -8.96 5.21 7.44
CA ARG A 65 -9.64 4.93 8.71
C ARG A 65 -9.39 3.48 9.15
N GLY A 66 -8.80 3.30 10.33
CA GLY A 66 -8.49 1.98 10.88
C GLY A 66 -7.26 1.29 10.28
N ALA A 67 -6.54 1.93 9.36
CA ALA A 67 -5.31 1.36 8.80
C ALA A 67 -4.19 1.29 9.85
N ASN A 68 -3.42 0.21 9.86
CA ASN A 68 -2.26 0.05 10.73
C ASN A 68 -0.98 0.50 10.02
N PHE A 69 -0.36 1.57 10.49
CA PHE A 69 0.92 2.10 9.99
C PHE A 69 2.09 1.89 10.97
N GLU A 70 1.98 0.95 11.91
CA GLU A 70 3.04 0.69 12.88
C GLU A 70 4.39 0.46 12.17
N LYS A 71 5.41 1.27 12.48
CA LYS A 71 6.75 1.21 11.86
C LYS A 71 6.78 1.46 10.34
N ALA A 72 5.71 1.94 9.72
CA ALA A 72 5.73 2.29 8.30
C ALA A 72 6.63 3.51 8.04
N ASN A 73 7.35 3.51 6.91
CA ASN A 73 8.14 4.65 6.47
C ASN A 73 7.30 5.59 5.60
N LEU A 74 6.82 6.70 6.17
CA LEU A 74 6.01 7.70 5.47
C LEU A 74 6.83 8.92 4.98
N LYS A 75 8.16 8.81 4.94
CA LYS A 75 9.02 9.97 4.62
C LYS A 75 8.69 10.54 3.25
N GLY A 76 8.25 11.81 3.24
CA GLY A 76 7.89 12.53 2.02
C GLY A 76 6.63 12.01 1.33
N ALA A 77 5.84 11.15 1.97
CA ALA A 77 4.52 10.79 1.47
C ALA A 77 3.61 12.02 1.41
N LEU A 78 2.78 12.11 0.38
CA LEU A 78 1.79 13.17 0.21
C LEU A 78 0.46 12.72 0.83
N ILE A 79 0.06 13.34 1.93
CA ILE A 79 -1.22 13.11 2.61
C ILE A 79 -1.90 14.48 2.67
N ASP A 80 -3.14 14.59 2.19
CA ASP A 80 -3.98 15.79 2.30
C ASP A 80 -4.92 15.68 3.52
#